data_AF-A0A0S4JJB0-F1
#
_entry.id   AF-A0A0S4JJB0-F1
#
_cell.length_a   1.000
_cell.length_b   1.000
_cell.length_c   1.000
_cell.angle_alpha   90.00
_cell.angle_beta   90.00
_cell.angle_gamma   90.00
#
_symmetry.space_group_name_H-M   'P 1'
#
loop_
_entity.id
_entity.type
_entity.pdbx_description
1 polymer ?
#
loop_
_entity_poly.entity_id
_entity_poly.type
_entity_poly.pdbx_seq_one_letter_code
_entity_poly.pdbx_strand_id
1 'polypeptide(L)'
;MSASVLTSLATIYATTTARDRLVQLSLCTTDPDTILLVATAITVATSSNHTAENSTLYVTEGVRDALVALSMHATTAESAQAVLVAFCQLTLSCANSVAEKLLFGTVSVRDAIVKLTHGAATTAGVLQCVSSTILNIVVDDGTKDLYRTPEVRDAWILLASAATTSDYVRLVASILSSIVSTSDTAKKAVFTTSHVRDKLIAMSLRDLDSDAARAVSMALCHLVGSNLNAELFRTPNVRDAIVSLSASATTCESVIGLSLALISVVDGSDEGTKALFATSAARSMLTDLASHATTPLAVTTLARAIRILIA
;
A
#
# COMPACT_ATOMS: atom_id res chain seq x y z
N MET A 1 -3.42 -2.20 -29.72
CA MET A 1 -2.11 -2.05 -30.42
C MET A 1 -1.28 -3.29 -30.16
N SER A 2 -0.55 -3.82 -31.15
CA SER A 2 0.35 -4.96 -30.93
C SER A 2 1.61 -4.53 -30.16
N ALA A 3 2.24 -5.47 -29.45
CA ALA A 3 3.49 -5.22 -28.71
C ALA A 3 4.60 -4.64 -29.61
N SER A 4 4.67 -5.07 -30.88
CA SER A 4 5.63 -4.56 -31.87
C SER A 4 5.47 -3.06 -32.17
N VAL A 5 4.23 -2.56 -32.20
CA VAL A 5 3.96 -1.13 -32.45
C VAL A 5 4.34 -0.30 -31.23
N LEU A 6 4.08 -0.79 -30.01
CA LEU A 6 4.50 -0.12 -28.78
C LEU A 6 6.02 -0.01 -28.70
N THR A 7 6.75 -1.08 -29.05
CA THR A 7 8.21 -1.06 -29.10
C THR A 7 8.75 -0.07 -30.12
N SER A 8 8.15 0.02 -31.31
CA SER A 8 8.57 1.00 -32.32
C SER A 8 8.34 2.43 -31.87
N LEU A 9 7.23 2.71 -31.19
CA LEU A 9 6.91 4.06 -30.72
C LEU A 9 7.84 4.48 -29.58
N ALA A 10 8.10 3.60 -28.61
CA ALA A 10 8.95 3.95 -27.47
C ALA A 10 10.38 4.34 -27.89
N THR A 11 10.96 3.66 -28.88
CA THR A 11 12.28 4.03 -29.43
C THR A 11 12.27 5.41 -30.09
N ILE A 12 11.18 5.80 -30.75
CA ILE A 12 11.03 7.13 -31.36
C ILE A 12 10.91 8.21 -30.28
N TYR A 13 10.24 7.92 -29.17
CA TYR A 13 10.03 8.86 -28.07
C TYR A 13 11.14 8.86 -27.00
N ALA A 14 12.19 8.08 -27.19
CA ALA A 14 13.37 8.00 -26.33
C ALA A 14 14.34 9.20 -26.50
N THR A 15 13.83 10.42 -26.59
CA THR A 15 14.64 11.63 -26.77
C THR A 15 14.31 12.70 -25.75
N THR A 16 15.30 13.49 -25.34
CA THR A 16 15.09 14.67 -24.47
C THR A 16 14.08 15.63 -25.09
N THR A 17 14.11 15.81 -26.40
CA THR A 17 13.13 16.64 -27.12
C THR A 17 11.71 16.11 -26.97
N ALA A 18 11.48 14.81 -27.13
CA ALA A 18 10.15 14.21 -26.94
C ALA A 18 9.65 14.41 -25.49
N ARG A 19 10.51 14.11 -24.51
CA ARG A 19 10.22 14.33 -23.10
C ARG A 19 9.85 15.79 -22.81
N ASP A 20 10.66 16.74 -23.25
CA ASP A 20 10.47 18.16 -22.97
C ASP A 20 9.18 18.69 -23.63
N ARG A 21 8.81 18.17 -24.81
CA ARG A 21 7.52 18.46 -25.45
C ARG A 21 6.34 17.89 -24.67
N LEU A 22 6.43 16.66 -24.17
CA LEU A 22 5.39 16.08 -23.31
C LEU A 22 5.22 16.88 -22.02
N VAL A 23 6.32 17.36 -21.42
CA VAL A 23 6.27 18.27 -20.27
C VAL A 23 5.55 19.58 -20.63
N GLN A 24 5.92 20.23 -21.73
CA GLN A 24 5.26 21.47 -22.19
C GLN A 24 3.76 21.25 -22.44
N LEU A 25 3.39 20.17 -23.11
CA LEU A 25 1.98 19.83 -23.36
C LEU A 25 1.22 19.64 -22.05
N SER A 26 1.82 18.94 -21.09
CA SER A 26 1.20 18.67 -19.78
C SER A 26 0.88 19.96 -19.03
N LEU A 27 1.74 20.98 -19.12
CA LEU A 27 1.55 22.27 -18.44
C LEU A 27 0.45 23.14 -19.07
N CYS A 28 0.11 22.93 -20.34
CA CYS A 28 -0.93 23.69 -21.05
C CYS A 28 -2.28 22.95 -21.13
N THR A 29 -2.31 21.68 -20.75
CA THR A 29 -3.49 20.83 -20.93
C THR A 29 -4.45 20.99 -19.75
N THR A 30 -5.71 21.34 -20.06
CA THR A 30 -6.78 21.50 -19.05
C THR A 30 -8.02 20.65 -19.33
N ASP A 31 -8.12 20.07 -20.53
CA ASP A 31 -9.24 19.25 -20.98
C ASP A 31 -9.01 17.76 -20.67
N PRO A 32 -9.97 17.03 -20.06
CA PRO A 32 -9.79 15.63 -19.65
C PRO A 32 -9.39 14.65 -20.76
N ASP A 33 -9.92 14.82 -21.98
CA ASP A 33 -9.59 13.93 -23.10
C ASP A 33 -8.13 14.14 -23.54
N THR A 34 -7.70 15.40 -23.57
CA THR A 34 -6.31 15.74 -23.85
C THR A 34 -5.37 15.24 -22.74
N ILE A 35 -5.78 15.31 -21.46
CA ILE A 35 -5.00 14.76 -20.33
C ILE A 35 -4.82 13.26 -20.48
N LEU A 36 -5.89 12.53 -20.81
CA LEU A 36 -5.84 11.10 -21.08
C LEU A 36 -4.81 10.77 -22.16
N LEU A 37 -4.79 11.52 -23.26
CA LEU A 37 -3.83 11.33 -24.34
C LEU A 37 -2.38 11.60 -23.90
N VAL A 38 -2.13 12.72 -23.21
CA VAL A 38 -0.77 13.08 -22.76
C VAL A 38 -0.25 12.10 -21.72
N ALA A 39 -1.06 11.73 -20.72
CA ALA A 39 -0.68 10.75 -19.71
C ALA A 39 -0.43 9.35 -20.30
N THR A 40 -1.21 8.97 -21.32
CA THR A 40 -0.99 7.73 -22.08
C THR A 40 0.32 7.79 -22.86
N ALA A 41 0.64 8.92 -23.48
CA ALA A 41 1.91 9.09 -24.20
C ALA A 41 3.12 8.98 -23.25
N ILE A 42 3.04 9.58 -22.05
CA ILE A 42 4.06 9.43 -21.00
C ILE A 42 4.18 7.95 -20.61
N THR A 43 3.05 7.28 -20.31
CA THR A 43 3.02 5.86 -19.96
C THR A 43 3.72 4.98 -20.98
N VAL A 44 3.42 5.17 -22.27
CA VAL A 44 4.03 4.41 -23.37
C VAL A 44 5.53 4.68 -23.46
N ALA A 45 5.94 5.94 -23.34
CA ALA A 45 7.36 6.31 -23.36
C ALA A 45 8.16 5.71 -22.18
N THR A 46 7.49 5.50 -21.02
CA THR A 46 8.12 5.01 -19.78
C THR A 46 7.99 3.51 -19.56
N SER A 47 7.21 2.79 -20.37
CA SER A 47 6.87 1.40 -20.05
C SER A 47 8.11 0.48 -20.02
N SER A 48 8.17 -0.40 -19.02
CA SER A 48 9.34 -1.22 -18.67
C SER A 48 9.77 -2.26 -19.71
N ASN A 49 9.06 -2.38 -20.83
CA ASN A 49 9.44 -3.23 -21.97
C ASN A 49 10.55 -2.61 -22.82
N HIS A 50 11.16 -1.51 -22.37
CA HIS A 50 12.15 -0.74 -23.09
C HIS A 50 13.46 -0.65 -22.30
N THR A 51 14.53 -0.24 -22.98
CA THR A 51 15.87 -0.15 -22.39
C THR A 51 15.85 0.69 -21.11
N ALA A 52 16.66 0.30 -20.12
CA ALA A 52 16.80 1.05 -18.86
C ALA A 52 17.12 2.55 -19.07
N GLU A 53 17.72 2.87 -20.22
CA GLU A 53 18.01 4.23 -20.68
C GLU A 53 16.77 5.10 -20.93
N ASN A 54 15.65 4.53 -21.40
CA ASN A 54 14.42 5.29 -21.62
C ASN A 54 13.76 5.67 -20.29
N SER A 55 13.82 4.75 -19.33
CA SER A 55 13.32 4.97 -17.98
C SER A 55 14.02 6.15 -17.31
N THR A 56 15.36 6.15 -17.31
CA THR A 56 16.15 7.23 -16.69
C THR A 56 15.95 8.58 -17.36
N LEU A 57 15.71 8.60 -18.67
CA LEU A 57 15.44 9.83 -19.41
C LEU A 57 14.20 10.58 -18.90
N TYR A 58 13.15 9.83 -18.51
CA TYR A 58 11.86 10.38 -18.08
C TYR A 58 11.72 10.53 -16.56
N VAL A 59 12.57 9.89 -15.76
CA VAL A 59 12.64 10.10 -14.30
C VAL A 59 13.31 11.45 -14.00
N THR A 60 12.54 12.53 -14.12
CA THR A 60 13.00 13.92 -13.93
C THR A 60 11.96 14.76 -13.20
N GLU A 61 12.40 15.85 -12.57
CA GLU A 61 11.50 16.81 -11.92
C GLU A 61 10.47 17.38 -12.90
N GLY A 62 10.87 17.68 -14.14
CA GLY A 62 9.96 18.20 -15.16
C GLY A 62 8.82 17.23 -15.49
N VAL A 63 9.09 15.93 -15.58
CA VAL A 63 8.04 14.92 -15.83
C VAL A 63 7.18 14.70 -14.59
N ARG A 64 7.77 14.71 -13.39
CA ARG A 64 7.00 14.68 -12.13
C ARG A 64 6.03 15.85 -12.06
N ASP A 65 6.51 17.06 -12.27
CA ASP A 65 5.73 18.30 -12.16
C ASP A 65 4.66 18.36 -13.27
N ALA A 66 4.96 17.83 -14.46
CA ALA A 66 3.99 17.63 -15.53
C ALA A 66 2.83 16.70 -15.11
N LEU A 67 3.12 15.55 -14.48
CA LEU A 67 2.04 14.66 -13.99
C LEU A 67 1.23 15.29 -12.86
N VAL A 68 1.87 16.07 -11.97
CA VAL A 68 1.16 16.87 -10.97
C VAL A 68 0.24 17.88 -11.65
N ALA A 69 0.69 18.61 -12.67
CA ALA A 69 -0.14 19.55 -13.41
C ALA A 69 -1.35 18.85 -14.08
N LEU A 70 -1.13 17.71 -14.74
CA LEU A 70 -2.22 16.92 -15.33
C LEU A 70 -3.24 16.48 -14.28
N SER A 71 -2.78 16.06 -13.09
CA SER A 71 -3.67 15.63 -12.00
C SER A 71 -4.62 16.75 -11.53
N MET A 72 -4.25 18.02 -11.73
CA MET A 72 -5.10 19.14 -11.33
C MET A 72 -6.36 19.27 -12.18
N HIS A 73 -6.31 18.79 -13.42
CA HIS A 73 -7.39 18.92 -14.40
C HIS A 73 -8.03 17.57 -14.78
N ALA A 74 -7.48 16.44 -14.30
CA ALA A 74 -8.02 15.09 -14.49
C ALA A 74 -9.33 14.89 -13.73
N THR A 75 -10.44 15.36 -14.30
CA THR A 75 -11.77 15.39 -13.66
C THR A 75 -12.67 14.21 -14.03
N THR A 76 -12.26 13.39 -15.00
CA THR A 76 -12.94 12.14 -15.38
C THR A 76 -12.20 10.93 -14.81
N ALA A 77 -12.89 9.80 -14.63
CA ALA A 77 -12.28 8.59 -14.10
C ALA A 77 -11.16 8.07 -15.02
N GLU A 78 -11.36 8.17 -16.33
CA GLU A 78 -10.42 7.72 -17.36
C GLU A 78 -9.15 8.57 -17.38
N SER A 79 -9.30 9.91 -17.35
CA SER A 79 -8.15 10.81 -17.28
C SER A 79 -7.38 10.65 -15.96
N ALA A 80 -8.09 10.49 -14.84
CA ALA A 80 -7.45 10.25 -13.55
C ALA A 80 -6.70 8.92 -13.52
N GLN A 81 -7.29 7.85 -14.05
CA GLN A 81 -6.65 6.55 -14.19
C GLN A 81 -5.40 6.64 -15.08
N ALA A 82 -5.45 7.35 -16.20
CA ALA A 82 -4.29 7.48 -17.09
C ALA A 82 -3.11 8.18 -16.41
N VAL A 83 -3.37 9.24 -15.62
CA VAL A 83 -2.31 9.92 -14.84
C VAL A 83 -1.75 9.00 -13.76
N LEU A 84 -2.59 8.21 -13.07
CA LEU A 84 -2.13 7.22 -12.08
C LEU A 84 -1.28 6.11 -12.69
N VAL A 85 -1.64 5.64 -13.88
CA VAL A 85 -0.84 4.66 -14.62
C VAL A 85 0.53 5.24 -14.97
N ALA A 86 0.60 6.50 -15.40
CA ALA A 86 1.85 7.18 -15.68
C ALA A 86 2.75 7.31 -14.43
N PHE A 87 2.19 7.70 -13.28
CA PHE A 87 2.92 7.70 -12.00
C PHE A 87 3.41 6.29 -11.63
N CYS A 88 2.56 5.28 -11.80
CA CYS A 88 2.91 3.90 -11.49
C CYS A 88 4.08 3.41 -12.35
N GLN A 89 4.08 3.66 -13.66
CA GLN A 89 5.16 3.26 -14.55
C GLN A 89 6.47 3.95 -14.17
N LEU A 90 6.45 5.28 -14.00
CA LEU A 90 7.65 6.04 -13.63
C LEU A 90 8.24 5.58 -12.30
N THR A 91 7.41 5.33 -11.29
CA THR A 91 7.91 4.89 -9.97
C THR A 91 8.40 3.45 -9.97
N LEU A 92 7.80 2.55 -10.77
CA LEU A 92 8.32 1.19 -10.99
C LEU A 92 9.68 1.23 -11.69
N SER A 93 9.82 2.13 -12.64
CA SER A 93 11.06 2.44 -13.35
C SER A 93 12.22 2.87 -12.45
N CYS A 94 11.92 3.41 -11.26
CA CYS A 94 12.90 3.82 -10.25
C CYS A 94 13.42 2.66 -9.38
N ALA A 95 13.12 1.39 -9.73
CA ALA A 95 13.21 0.24 -8.81
C ALA A 95 14.52 0.14 -8.01
N ASN A 96 15.65 0.57 -8.58
CA ASN A 96 16.99 0.36 -8.04
C ASN A 96 17.66 1.60 -7.43
N SER A 97 17.02 2.79 -7.44
CA SER A 97 17.62 4.02 -6.92
C SER A 97 16.71 4.70 -5.89
N VAL A 98 17.19 4.81 -4.65
CA VAL A 98 16.50 5.56 -3.59
C VAL A 98 16.35 7.02 -4.01
N ALA A 99 17.38 7.64 -4.60
CA ALA A 99 17.33 9.02 -5.03
C ALA A 99 16.23 9.28 -6.09
N GLU A 100 16.03 8.35 -7.02
CA GLU A 100 14.97 8.42 -8.03
C GLU A 100 13.58 8.27 -7.39
N LYS A 101 13.42 7.36 -6.42
CA LYS A 101 12.16 7.22 -5.68
C LYS A 101 11.83 8.47 -4.87
N LEU A 102 12.85 9.07 -4.24
CA LEU A 102 12.72 10.33 -3.49
C LEU A 102 12.35 11.52 -4.38
N LEU A 103 12.68 11.50 -5.67
CA LEU A 103 12.24 12.51 -6.64
C LEU A 103 10.72 12.67 -6.65
N PHE A 104 9.99 11.55 -6.53
CA PHE A 104 8.53 11.48 -6.47
C PHE A 104 7.99 11.54 -5.03
N GLY A 105 8.86 11.49 -4.02
CA GLY A 105 8.53 11.62 -2.60
C GLY A 105 8.26 13.07 -2.19
N THR A 106 7.33 13.75 -2.85
CA THR A 106 6.99 15.15 -2.56
C THR A 106 5.54 15.32 -2.12
N VAL A 107 5.25 16.43 -1.42
CA VAL A 107 3.89 16.84 -1.03
C VAL A 107 2.97 16.92 -2.26
N SER A 108 3.45 17.53 -3.35
CA SER A 108 2.64 17.69 -4.57
C SER A 108 2.27 16.36 -5.23
N VAL A 109 3.18 15.38 -5.23
CA VAL A 109 2.89 14.03 -5.76
C VAL A 109 1.91 13.29 -4.87
N ARG A 110 2.08 13.36 -3.53
CA ARG A 110 1.10 12.80 -2.58
C ARG A 110 -0.29 13.38 -2.81
N ASP A 111 -0.41 14.70 -2.87
CA ASP A 111 -1.70 15.39 -3.03
C ASP A 111 -2.34 15.07 -4.39
N ALA A 112 -1.53 14.95 -5.45
CA ALA A 112 -1.97 14.47 -6.76
C ALA A 112 -2.53 13.04 -6.68
N ILE A 113 -1.82 12.09 -6.07
CA ILE A 113 -2.27 10.70 -5.93
C ILE A 113 -3.57 10.62 -5.13
N VAL A 114 -3.67 11.36 -4.03
CA VAL A 114 -4.89 11.43 -3.20
C VAL A 114 -6.06 11.96 -4.03
N LYS A 115 -5.90 13.09 -4.72
CA LYS A 115 -6.94 13.68 -5.57
C LYS A 115 -7.39 12.70 -6.65
N LEU A 116 -6.45 12.07 -7.35
CA LEU A 116 -6.74 11.10 -8.40
C LEU A 116 -7.44 9.86 -7.86
N THR A 117 -7.10 9.42 -6.64
CA THR A 117 -7.77 8.28 -5.97
C THR A 117 -9.24 8.61 -5.67
N HIS A 118 -9.57 9.86 -5.31
CA HIS A 118 -10.95 10.29 -5.11
C HIS A 118 -11.72 10.50 -6.41
N GLY A 119 -11.06 10.98 -7.47
CA GLY A 119 -11.69 11.26 -8.77
C GLY A 119 -11.86 10.02 -9.67
N ALA A 120 -11.02 9.00 -9.49
CA ALA A 120 -11.13 7.75 -10.21
C ALA A 120 -12.11 6.81 -9.50
N ALA A 121 -13.06 6.24 -10.25
CA ALA A 121 -13.78 5.07 -9.77
C ALA A 121 -12.77 3.99 -9.37
N THR A 122 -12.92 3.39 -8.19
CA THR A 122 -11.97 2.41 -7.64
C THR A 122 -12.07 1.07 -8.38
N THR A 123 -11.59 1.06 -9.63
CA THR A 123 -11.41 -0.15 -10.42
C THR A 123 -10.18 -0.91 -9.92
N ALA A 124 -10.14 -2.19 -10.23
CA ALA A 124 -8.98 -3.06 -10.09
C ALA A 124 -7.65 -2.40 -10.52
N GLY A 125 -7.62 -1.78 -11.70
CA GLY A 125 -6.43 -1.14 -12.26
C GLY A 125 -6.00 0.09 -11.48
N VAL A 126 -6.95 0.94 -11.08
CA VAL A 126 -6.68 2.12 -10.25
C VAL A 126 -6.09 1.71 -8.90
N LEU A 127 -6.69 0.72 -8.23
CA LEU A 127 -6.20 0.22 -6.95
C LEU A 127 -4.75 -0.28 -7.07
N GLN A 128 -4.46 -1.08 -8.11
CA GLN A 128 -3.11 -1.58 -8.35
C GLN A 128 -2.12 -0.43 -8.57
N CYS A 129 -2.43 0.52 -9.46
CA CYS A 129 -1.53 1.63 -9.77
C CYS A 129 -1.28 2.53 -8.56
N VAL A 130 -2.32 2.92 -7.81
CA VAL A 130 -2.15 3.73 -6.60
C VAL A 130 -1.30 2.99 -5.57
N SER A 131 -1.61 1.71 -5.32
CA SER A 131 -0.89 0.92 -4.33
C SER A 131 0.58 0.76 -4.67
N SER A 132 0.89 0.39 -5.92
CA SER A 132 2.26 0.25 -6.39
C SER A 132 3.02 1.57 -6.36
N THR A 133 2.39 2.67 -6.78
CA THR A 133 3.00 4.00 -6.74
C THR A 133 3.40 4.39 -5.31
N ILE A 134 2.47 4.25 -4.35
CA ILE A 134 2.75 4.60 -2.95
C ILE A 134 3.84 3.68 -2.38
N LEU A 135 3.78 2.36 -2.61
CA LEU A 135 4.78 1.42 -2.13
C LEU A 135 6.17 1.66 -2.73
N ASN A 136 6.25 2.18 -3.95
CA ASN A 136 7.51 2.55 -4.58
C ASN A 136 8.09 3.86 -4.05
N ILE A 137 7.25 4.81 -3.61
CA ILE A 137 7.69 6.12 -3.11
C ILE A 137 8.04 6.06 -1.62
N VAL A 138 7.27 5.32 -0.83
CA VAL A 138 7.40 5.25 0.63
C VAL A 138 8.54 4.29 1.00
N VAL A 139 9.78 4.79 0.92
CA VAL A 139 11.01 3.99 1.12
C VAL A 139 11.77 4.31 2.40
N ASP A 140 11.55 5.49 2.99
CA ASP A 140 12.26 5.95 4.18
C ASP A 140 11.31 6.71 5.13
N ASP A 141 11.83 7.15 6.28
CA ASP A 141 11.00 7.83 7.27
C ASP A 141 10.52 9.21 6.81
N GLY A 142 11.28 9.90 5.96
CA GLY A 142 10.88 11.20 5.40
C GLY A 142 9.68 11.07 4.47
N THR A 143 9.72 10.13 3.53
CA THR A 143 8.60 9.83 2.63
C THR A 143 7.41 9.23 3.40
N LYS A 144 7.63 8.39 4.40
CA LYS A 144 6.54 7.94 5.27
C LYS A 144 5.86 9.11 5.99
N ASP A 145 6.63 10.06 6.54
CA ASP A 145 6.07 11.25 7.21
C ASP A 145 5.19 12.08 6.28
N LEU A 146 5.57 12.22 5.00
CA LEU A 146 4.73 12.90 4.01
C LEU A 146 3.37 12.24 3.85
N TYR A 147 3.30 10.91 3.88
CA TYR A 147 2.07 10.14 3.69
C TYR A 147 1.26 9.92 4.98
N ARG A 148 1.72 10.42 6.13
CA ARG A 148 1.01 10.36 7.41
C ARG A 148 0.02 11.52 7.59
N THR A 149 -0.94 11.63 6.67
CA THR A 149 -1.96 12.69 6.72
C THR A 149 -3.39 12.13 6.72
N PRO A 150 -4.38 12.89 7.25
CA PRO A 150 -5.79 12.49 7.21
C PRO A 150 -6.28 12.20 5.78
N GLU A 151 -5.81 12.95 4.79
CA GLU A 151 -6.23 12.80 3.39
C GLU A 151 -5.72 11.48 2.80
N VAL A 152 -4.47 11.08 3.10
CA VAL A 152 -3.94 9.77 2.70
C VAL A 152 -4.68 8.63 3.41
N ARG A 153 -5.03 8.80 4.68
CA ARG A 153 -5.86 7.83 5.41
C ARG A 153 -7.22 7.66 4.74
N ASP A 154 -7.88 8.76 4.38
CA ASP A 154 -9.21 8.72 3.78
C ASP A 154 -9.17 8.08 2.38
N ALA A 155 -8.13 8.39 1.58
CA ALA A 155 -7.86 7.68 0.33
C ALA A 155 -7.61 6.18 0.55
N TRP A 156 -6.84 5.81 1.59
CA TRP A 156 -6.62 4.40 1.94
C TRP A 156 -7.92 3.68 2.32
N ILE A 157 -8.83 4.33 3.04
CA ILE A 157 -10.15 3.77 3.40
C ILE A 157 -10.98 3.46 2.14
N LEU A 158 -10.91 4.32 1.12
CA LEU A 158 -11.57 4.06 -0.18
C LEU A 158 -10.97 2.83 -0.87
N LEU A 159 -9.65 2.75 -0.95
CA LEU A 159 -8.95 1.59 -1.52
C LEU A 159 -9.28 0.29 -0.78
N ALA A 160 -9.27 0.31 0.54
CA ALA A 160 -9.60 -0.86 1.37
C ALA A 160 -11.04 -1.34 1.17
N SER A 161 -11.97 -0.41 0.91
CA SER A 161 -13.36 -0.74 0.60
C SER A 161 -13.48 -1.48 -0.73
N ALA A 162 -12.67 -1.12 -1.72
CA ALA A 162 -12.67 -1.72 -3.05
C ALA A 162 -11.83 -3.01 -3.16
N ALA A 163 -10.98 -3.31 -2.17
CA ALA A 163 -10.02 -4.40 -2.23
C ALA A 163 -10.62 -5.82 -2.07
N THR A 164 -11.42 -6.32 -3.02
CA THR A 164 -12.20 -7.56 -2.83
C THR A 164 -11.45 -8.88 -3.02
N THR A 165 -10.22 -8.87 -3.52
CA THR A 165 -9.40 -10.07 -3.79
C THR A 165 -8.14 -10.09 -2.91
N SER A 166 -7.53 -11.26 -2.71
CA SER A 166 -6.28 -11.41 -1.94
C SER A 166 -5.18 -10.48 -2.44
N ASP A 167 -4.98 -10.37 -3.76
CA ASP A 167 -3.98 -9.49 -4.35
C ASP A 167 -4.19 -8.01 -3.96
N TYR A 168 -5.45 -7.55 -4.00
CA TYR A 168 -5.78 -6.17 -3.64
C TYR A 168 -5.73 -5.92 -2.14
N VAL A 169 -6.18 -6.88 -1.33
CA VAL A 169 -6.03 -6.83 0.13
C VAL A 169 -4.54 -6.75 0.49
N ARG A 170 -3.70 -7.58 -0.12
CA ARG A 170 -2.25 -7.58 0.09
C ARG A 170 -1.65 -6.21 -0.23
N LEU A 171 -1.96 -5.65 -1.39
CA LEU A 171 -1.45 -4.35 -1.81
C LEU A 171 -1.87 -3.23 -0.84
N VAL A 172 -3.16 -3.13 -0.53
CA VAL A 172 -3.71 -2.06 0.33
C VAL A 172 -3.21 -2.20 1.76
N ALA A 173 -3.15 -3.41 2.33
CA ALA A 173 -2.60 -3.62 3.66
C ALA A 173 -1.09 -3.31 3.70
N SER A 174 -0.36 -3.59 2.62
CA SER A 174 1.07 -3.25 2.51
C SER A 174 1.31 -1.74 2.52
N ILE A 175 0.45 -0.93 1.87
CA ILE A 175 0.54 0.53 1.93
C ILE A 175 0.49 1.01 3.38
N LEU A 176 -0.55 0.60 4.11
CA LEU A 176 -0.76 0.98 5.49
C LEU A 176 0.41 0.56 6.36
N SER A 177 0.80 -0.70 6.25
CA SER A 177 1.95 -1.27 6.97
C SER A 177 3.23 -0.47 6.70
N SER A 178 3.51 -0.10 5.44
CA SER A 178 4.68 0.69 5.07
C SER A 178 4.65 2.09 5.69
N ILE A 179 3.54 2.82 5.53
CA ILE A 179 3.36 4.18 6.07
C ILE A 179 3.50 4.20 7.60
N VAL A 180 2.91 3.22 8.30
CA VAL A 180 2.86 3.22 9.77
C VAL A 180 3.99 2.41 10.43
N SER A 181 4.93 1.89 9.65
CA SER A 181 6.13 1.17 10.14
C SER A 181 7.14 2.11 10.80
N THR A 182 6.79 2.60 11.98
CA THR A 182 7.64 3.44 12.85
C THR A 182 7.46 3.02 14.31
N SER A 183 8.41 3.35 15.19
CA SER A 183 8.26 3.17 16.63
C SER A 183 7.51 4.33 17.30
N ASP A 184 7.39 5.47 16.61
CA ASP A 184 6.74 6.68 17.13
C ASP A 184 5.21 6.54 17.08
N THR A 185 4.58 6.49 18.26
CA THR A 185 3.12 6.33 18.38
C THR A 185 2.35 7.58 17.95
N ALA A 186 2.92 8.77 18.11
CA ALA A 186 2.28 10.02 17.70
C ALA A 186 2.15 10.07 16.17
N LYS A 187 3.17 9.58 15.46
CA LYS A 187 3.16 9.47 13.99
C LYS A 187 2.11 8.48 13.45
N LYS A 188 1.66 7.52 14.26
CA LYS A 188 0.62 6.56 13.88
C LYS A 188 -0.80 7.07 14.11
N ALA A 189 -0.96 8.06 15.00
CA ALA A 189 -2.26 8.51 15.51
C ALA A 189 -3.26 8.86 14.39
N VAL A 190 -2.77 9.40 13.27
CA VAL A 190 -3.59 9.72 12.09
C VAL A 190 -4.36 8.49 11.57
N PHE A 191 -3.71 7.33 11.50
CA PHE A 191 -4.30 6.07 11.02
C PHE A 191 -4.93 5.23 12.14
N THR A 192 -4.72 5.58 13.41
CA THR A 192 -5.34 4.89 14.53
C THR A 192 -6.78 5.35 14.75
N THR A 193 -7.67 5.01 13.82
CA THR A 193 -9.10 5.36 13.91
C THR A 193 -9.97 4.11 13.84
N SER A 194 -11.20 4.20 14.37
CA SER A 194 -12.17 3.11 14.29
C SER A 194 -12.43 2.71 12.84
N HIS A 195 -12.48 3.68 11.92
CA HIS A 195 -12.67 3.41 10.49
C HIS A 195 -11.53 2.57 9.90
N VAL A 196 -10.28 2.86 10.24
CA VAL A 196 -9.13 2.06 9.76
C VAL A 196 -9.17 0.65 10.34
N ARG A 197 -9.45 0.52 11.65
CA ARG A 197 -9.63 -0.78 12.32
C ARG A 197 -10.74 -1.60 11.64
N ASP A 198 -11.89 -1.00 11.41
CA ASP A 198 -13.06 -1.69 10.86
C ASP A 198 -12.81 -2.14 9.41
N LYS A 199 -12.01 -1.39 8.63
CA LYS A 199 -11.56 -1.82 7.30
C LYS A 199 -10.58 -2.98 7.36
N LEU A 200 -9.64 -3.00 8.31
CA LEU A 200 -8.76 -4.17 8.51
C LEU A 200 -9.56 -5.41 8.90
N ILE A 201 -10.51 -5.29 9.82
CA ILE A 201 -11.42 -6.38 10.20
C ILE A 201 -12.18 -6.88 8.96
N ALA A 202 -12.78 -5.98 8.17
CA ALA A 202 -13.52 -6.38 6.98
C ALA A 202 -12.64 -7.12 5.95
N MET A 203 -11.37 -6.74 5.80
CA MET A 203 -10.42 -7.45 4.94
C MET A 203 -10.04 -8.82 5.51
N SER A 204 -9.86 -8.95 6.83
CA SER A 204 -9.53 -10.21 7.52
C SER A 204 -10.62 -11.29 7.43
N LEU A 205 -11.87 -10.90 7.20
CA LEU A 205 -13.02 -11.80 7.09
C LEU A 205 -13.23 -12.33 5.66
N ARG A 206 -12.37 -11.95 4.71
CA ARG A 206 -12.41 -12.46 3.33
C ARG A 206 -11.66 -13.80 3.23
N ASP A 207 -11.92 -14.53 2.15
CA ASP A 207 -11.09 -15.67 1.76
C ASP A 207 -9.77 -15.15 1.19
N LEU A 208 -8.68 -15.34 1.96
CA LEU A 208 -7.36 -14.78 1.67
C LEU A 208 -6.33 -15.88 1.40
N ASP A 209 -5.33 -15.57 0.58
CA ASP A 209 -4.09 -16.35 0.54
C ASP A 209 -3.17 -15.97 1.72
N SER A 210 -2.07 -16.72 1.87
CA SER A 210 -1.10 -16.51 2.94
C SER A 210 -0.40 -15.15 2.88
N ASP A 211 -0.19 -14.59 1.69
CA ASP A 211 0.50 -13.31 1.53
C ASP A 211 -0.39 -12.14 1.93
N ALA A 212 -1.67 -12.18 1.53
CA ALA A 212 -2.67 -11.22 1.94
C ALA A 212 -2.91 -11.27 3.45
N ALA A 213 -3.02 -12.48 4.02
CA ALA A 213 -3.17 -12.66 5.46
C ALA A 213 -1.97 -12.09 6.23
N ARG A 214 -0.75 -12.34 5.74
CA ARG A 214 0.48 -11.75 6.28
C ARG A 214 0.45 -10.22 6.21
N ALA A 215 0.07 -9.65 5.07
CA ALA A 215 0.05 -8.20 4.88
C ALA A 215 -0.93 -7.51 5.84
N VAL A 216 -2.13 -8.05 6.01
CA VAL A 216 -3.13 -7.53 6.98
C VAL A 216 -2.61 -7.66 8.41
N SER A 217 -1.99 -8.79 8.75
CA SER A 217 -1.40 -9.01 10.08
C SER A 217 -0.29 -8.01 10.38
N MET A 218 0.60 -7.73 9.42
CA MET A 218 1.66 -6.74 9.58
C MET A 218 1.10 -5.32 9.71
N ALA A 219 0.05 -4.98 8.97
CA ALA A 219 -0.63 -3.69 9.11
C ALA A 219 -1.23 -3.52 10.51
N LEU A 220 -1.90 -4.55 11.05
CA LEU A 220 -2.40 -4.58 12.43
C LEU A 220 -1.25 -4.43 13.44
N CYS A 221 -0.18 -5.22 13.31
CA CYS A 221 0.99 -5.14 14.18
C CYS A 221 1.58 -3.72 14.22
N HIS A 222 1.84 -3.13 13.05
CA HIS A 222 2.45 -1.81 12.97
C HIS A 222 1.54 -0.70 13.50
N LEU A 223 0.23 -0.77 13.27
CA LEU A 223 -0.72 0.22 13.77
C LEU A 223 -0.85 0.21 15.29
N VAL A 224 -1.01 -0.99 15.87
CA VAL A 224 -1.26 -1.14 17.30
C VAL A 224 -0.04 -0.67 18.10
N GLY A 225 1.16 -1.15 17.73
CA GLY A 225 2.41 -0.76 18.38
C GLY A 225 2.35 -0.86 19.92
N SER A 226 3.18 -0.07 20.61
CA SER A 226 3.21 -0.03 22.07
C SER A 226 2.20 0.99 22.64
N ASN A 227 1.08 0.46 23.13
CA ASN A 227 0.21 0.95 24.20
C ASN A 227 -0.73 2.14 23.98
N LEU A 228 -0.35 3.25 23.32
CA LEU A 228 -1.24 4.44 23.26
C LEU A 228 -2.54 4.20 22.48
N ASN A 229 -2.50 3.24 21.55
CA ASN A 229 -3.55 2.97 20.58
C ASN A 229 -4.22 1.60 20.78
N ALA A 230 -3.72 0.82 21.74
CA ALA A 230 -4.06 -0.59 21.86
C ALA A 230 -5.53 -0.80 22.24
N GLU A 231 -6.11 0.07 23.07
CA GLU A 231 -7.52 -0.02 23.50
C GLU A 231 -8.50 -0.03 22.33
N LEU A 232 -8.23 0.74 21.27
CA LEU A 232 -9.10 0.75 20.09
C LEU A 232 -9.14 -0.61 19.39
N PHE A 233 -8.05 -1.38 19.46
CA PHE A 233 -7.87 -2.67 18.80
C PHE A 233 -8.06 -3.86 19.74
N ARG A 234 -8.13 -3.66 21.07
CA ARG A 234 -8.40 -4.71 22.06
C ARG A 234 -9.90 -5.01 22.16
N THR A 235 -10.47 -5.48 21.05
CA THR A 235 -11.91 -5.73 20.92
C THR A 235 -12.20 -7.17 20.48
N PRO A 236 -13.39 -7.71 20.78
CA PRO A 236 -13.83 -9.01 20.26
C PRO A 236 -13.71 -9.10 18.73
N ASN A 237 -14.06 -8.02 18.01
CA ASN A 237 -14.01 -8.02 16.55
C ASN A 237 -12.57 -8.14 16.00
N VAL A 238 -11.58 -7.54 16.65
CA VAL A 238 -10.17 -7.69 16.26
C VAL A 238 -9.64 -9.09 16.60
N ARG A 239 -10.04 -9.65 17.75
CA ARG A 239 -9.76 -11.06 18.06
C ARG A 239 -10.32 -11.98 16.99
N ASP A 240 -11.59 -11.82 16.64
CA ASP A 240 -12.26 -12.67 15.65
C ASP A 240 -11.63 -12.49 14.26
N ALA A 241 -11.19 -11.28 13.91
CA ALA A 241 -10.39 -11.03 12.70
C ALA A 241 -9.03 -11.75 12.72
N ILE A 242 -8.30 -11.73 13.84
CA ILE A 242 -7.03 -12.47 14.00
C ILE A 242 -7.26 -13.98 13.87
N VAL A 243 -8.32 -14.51 14.47
CA VAL A 243 -8.70 -15.93 14.30
C VAL A 243 -9.07 -16.24 12.85
N SER A 244 -9.81 -15.37 12.17
CA SER A 244 -10.16 -15.54 10.76
C SER A 244 -8.91 -15.60 9.87
N LEU A 245 -7.94 -14.70 10.09
CA LEU A 245 -6.68 -14.67 9.35
C LEU A 245 -5.85 -15.96 9.50
N SER A 246 -6.01 -16.70 10.60
CA SER A 246 -5.22 -17.91 10.82
C SER A 246 -5.56 -19.04 9.85
N ALA A 247 -6.79 -19.09 9.33
CA ALA A 247 -7.19 -20.07 8.33
C ALA A 247 -6.37 -19.95 7.04
N SER A 248 -5.89 -18.74 6.73
CA SER A 248 -5.06 -18.45 5.55
C SER A 248 -3.55 -18.45 5.86
N ALA A 249 -3.15 -18.51 7.13
CA ALA A 249 -1.75 -18.39 7.55
C ALA A 249 -0.97 -19.72 7.43
N THR A 250 -0.78 -20.19 6.20
CA THR A 250 -0.23 -21.52 5.88
C THR A 250 1.28 -21.53 5.60
N THR A 251 1.95 -20.38 5.73
CA THR A 251 3.40 -20.21 5.50
C THR A 251 4.10 -19.68 6.76
N CYS A 252 5.41 -19.89 6.86
CA CYS A 252 6.19 -19.36 7.99
C CYS A 252 6.02 -17.84 8.15
N GLU A 253 6.04 -17.11 7.05
CA GLU A 253 5.98 -15.66 7.02
C GLU A 253 4.60 -15.14 7.46
N SER A 254 3.52 -15.85 7.09
CA SER A 254 2.17 -15.51 7.54
C SER A 254 1.96 -15.87 9.01
N VAL A 255 2.52 -16.99 9.49
CA VAL A 255 2.55 -17.34 10.92
C VAL A 255 3.28 -16.27 11.74
N ILE A 256 4.44 -15.80 11.26
CA ILE A 256 5.20 -14.72 11.91
C ILE A 256 4.35 -13.44 11.98
N GLY A 257 3.79 -13.02 10.85
CA GLY A 257 2.96 -11.81 10.78
C GLY A 257 1.78 -11.85 11.74
N LEU A 258 1.04 -12.96 11.76
CA LEU A 258 -0.13 -13.12 12.63
C LEU A 258 0.25 -13.19 14.12
N SER A 259 1.35 -13.88 14.44
CA SER A 259 1.88 -13.95 15.80
C SER A 259 2.29 -12.56 16.30
N LEU A 260 2.94 -11.75 15.45
CA LEU A 260 3.31 -10.36 15.78
C LEU A 260 2.10 -9.46 15.97
N ALA A 261 1.04 -9.64 15.17
CA ALA A 261 -0.21 -8.91 15.35
C ALA A 261 -0.85 -9.22 16.70
N LEU A 262 -0.95 -10.52 17.06
CA LEU A 262 -1.48 -10.97 18.34
C LEU A 262 -0.65 -10.43 19.52
N ILE A 263 0.68 -10.54 19.43
CA ILE A 263 1.60 -9.95 20.42
C ILE A 263 1.33 -8.46 20.56
N SER A 264 1.24 -7.71 19.46
CA SER A 264 1.06 -6.25 19.53
C SER A 264 -0.23 -5.84 20.22
N VAL A 265 -1.31 -6.61 20.06
CA VAL A 265 -2.61 -6.32 20.68
C VAL A 265 -2.62 -6.67 22.17
N VAL A 266 -1.99 -7.77 22.56
CA VAL A 266 -2.11 -8.34 23.92
C VAL A 266 -0.94 -7.96 24.84
N ASP A 267 0.24 -7.70 24.31
CA ASP A 267 1.42 -7.39 25.12
C ASP A 267 1.18 -6.12 25.97
N GLY A 268 1.59 -6.17 27.23
CA GLY A 268 1.36 -5.11 28.21
C GLY A 268 -0.12 -4.80 28.53
N SER A 269 -1.07 -5.68 28.17
CA SER A 269 -2.48 -5.52 28.53
C SER A 269 -2.83 -6.12 29.90
N ASP A 270 -3.98 -5.71 30.45
CA ASP A 270 -4.53 -6.28 31.69
C ASP A 270 -5.10 -7.70 31.48
N GLU A 271 -5.38 -8.39 32.58
CA GLU A 271 -5.91 -9.75 32.59
C GLU A 271 -7.26 -9.89 31.87
N GLY A 272 -8.11 -8.86 31.89
CA GLY A 272 -9.38 -8.86 31.17
C GLY A 272 -9.18 -8.86 29.66
N THR A 273 -8.24 -8.07 29.17
CA THR A 273 -7.82 -8.08 27.77
C THR A 273 -7.18 -9.42 27.39
N LYS A 274 -6.28 -9.98 28.20
CA LYS A 274 -5.71 -11.31 27.92
C LYS A 274 -6.80 -12.38 27.86
N ALA A 275 -7.73 -12.39 28.81
CA ALA A 275 -8.87 -13.30 28.84
C ALA A 275 -9.77 -13.15 27.60
N LEU A 276 -9.95 -11.92 27.09
CA LEU A 276 -10.69 -11.66 25.86
C LEU A 276 -10.11 -12.42 24.67
N PHE A 277 -8.77 -12.52 24.58
CA PHE A 277 -8.06 -13.21 23.50
C PHE A 277 -7.77 -14.70 23.81
N ALA A 278 -7.78 -15.13 25.07
CA ALA A 278 -7.54 -16.52 25.51
C ALA A 278 -8.77 -17.44 25.34
N THR A 279 -9.43 -17.38 24.17
CA THR A 279 -10.62 -18.19 23.87
C THR A 279 -10.27 -19.59 23.36
N SER A 280 -11.26 -20.49 23.32
CA SER A 280 -11.12 -21.80 22.66
C SER A 280 -10.74 -21.66 21.18
N ALA A 281 -11.33 -20.69 20.48
CA ALA A 281 -11.03 -20.42 19.07
C ALA A 281 -9.57 -19.95 18.88
N ALA A 282 -9.07 -19.06 19.75
CA ALA A 282 -7.67 -18.64 19.71
C ALA A 282 -6.70 -19.78 20.01
N ARG A 283 -7.05 -20.70 20.94
CA ARG A 283 -6.26 -21.91 21.20
C ARG A 283 -6.22 -22.85 19.99
N SER A 284 -7.35 -23.05 19.31
CA SER A 284 -7.39 -23.84 18.06
C SER A 284 -6.50 -23.19 17.00
N MET A 285 -6.65 -21.88 16.77
CA MET A 285 -5.78 -21.10 15.90
C MET A 285 -4.29 -21.31 16.21
N LEU A 286 -3.86 -21.17 17.47
CA LEU A 286 -2.45 -21.32 17.85
C LEU A 286 -1.92 -22.74 17.61
N THR A 287 -2.79 -23.74 17.77
CA THR A 287 -2.48 -25.15 17.47
C THR A 287 -2.29 -25.34 15.97
N ASP A 288 -3.18 -24.78 15.16
CA ASP A 288 -3.10 -24.86 13.70
C ASP A 288 -1.86 -24.15 13.17
N LEU A 289 -1.56 -22.95 13.67
CA LEU A 289 -0.34 -22.19 13.31
C LEU A 289 0.95 -22.95 13.66
N ALA A 290 0.97 -23.74 14.73
CA ALA A 290 2.13 -24.53 15.11
C ALA A 290 2.51 -25.56 14.03
N SER A 291 1.53 -26.05 13.26
CA SER A 291 1.78 -26.98 12.14
C SER A 291 2.49 -26.32 10.95
N HIS A 292 2.39 -24.99 10.83
CA HIS A 292 3.00 -24.19 9.75
C HIS A 292 4.27 -23.44 10.18
N ALA A 293 4.61 -23.45 11.47
CA ALA A 293 5.80 -22.82 12.02
C ALA A 293 7.07 -23.65 11.78
N THR A 294 7.50 -23.79 10.52
CA THR A 294 8.60 -24.68 10.12
C THR A 294 10.00 -24.03 10.19
N THR A 295 10.09 -22.74 10.51
CA THR A 295 11.36 -22.01 10.70
C THR A 295 11.58 -21.63 12.17
N PRO A 296 12.85 -21.52 12.63
CA PRO A 296 13.14 -21.12 14.02
C PRO A 296 12.51 -19.78 14.42
N LEU A 297 12.45 -18.82 13.48
CA LEU A 297 11.84 -17.52 13.72
C LEU A 297 10.32 -17.63 13.88
N ALA A 298 9.64 -18.42 13.05
CA ALA A 298 8.20 -18.67 13.19
C ALA A 298 7.87 -19.35 14.53
N VAL A 299 8.62 -20.40 14.90
CA VAL A 299 8.45 -21.10 16.19
C VAL A 299 8.64 -20.15 17.37
N THR A 300 9.72 -19.37 17.37
CA THR A 300 10.03 -18.44 18.47
C THR A 300 8.97 -17.36 18.60
N THR A 301 8.49 -16.81 17.48
CA THR A 301 7.48 -15.76 17.47
C THR A 301 6.13 -16.30 17.94
N LEU A 302 5.72 -17.48 17.49
CA LEU A 302 4.50 -18.14 17.94
C LEU A 302 4.56 -18.50 19.43
N ALA A 303 5.67 -19.07 19.90
CA ALA A 303 5.88 -19.40 21.30
C ALA A 303 5.79 -18.16 22.21
N ARG A 304 6.32 -17.01 21.74
CA ARG A 304 6.16 -15.74 22.44
C ARG A 304 4.70 -15.30 22.51
N ALA A 305 3.95 -15.43 21.42
CA ALA A 305 2.51 -15.10 21.40
C ALA A 305 1.72 -15.97 22.38
N ILE A 306 2.00 -17.28 22.43
CA ILE A 306 1.40 -18.21 23.40
C ILE A 306 1.73 -17.78 24.83
N ARG A 307 3.01 -17.50 25.12
CA ARG A 307 3.46 -17.09 26.45
C ARG A 307 2.73 -15.84 26.96
N ILE A 308 2.50 -14.86 26.08
CA ILE A 308 1.82 -13.60 26.44
C ILE A 308 0.34 -13.81 26.79
N LEU A 309 -0.32 -14.81 26.19
CA LEU A 309 -1.72 -15.12 26.48
C LEU A 309 -1.94 -15.90 27.78
N ILE A 310 -0.93 -16.63 28.25
CA ILE A 310 -1.04 -17.50 29.45
C ILE A 310 -0.36 -16.92 30.69
N ALA A 311 0.48 -15.89 30.53
CA ALA A 311 1.16 -15.19 31.62
C ALA A 311 0.29 -14.06 32.13
#